data_AF-U1YED0-F1
#
_entry.id   AF-U1YED0-F1
#
_cell.length_a   1.000
_cell.length_b   1.000
_cell.length_c   1.000
_cell.angle_alpha   90.00
_cell.angle_beta   90.00
_cell.angle_gamma   90.00
#
_symmetry.space_group_name_H-M   'P 1'
#
loop_
_entity.id
_entity.type
_entity.pdbx_description
1 polymer ?
#
loop_
_entity_poly.entity_id
_entity_poly.type
_entity_poly.pdbx_seq_one_letter_code
_entity_poly.pdbx_strand_id
1 'polypeptide(L)'
;MGAKQLSFLEEVNEKDVQDIVIEELKNYRALKVQMENKREREMAGIVDLFPSLRQADKENELKVRQIDRALENSLDVTERIIVEQKYIDSKELTDMYIYTELGLKKGEIL
;
A
#
# COMPACT_ATOMS: atom_id res chain seq x y z
N MET A 1 21.97 1.21 -31.41
CA MET A 1 20.70 1.67 -32.03
C MET A 1 19.46 1.39 -31.15
N GLY A 2 19.55 1.44 -29.81
CA GLY A 2 18.39 1.19 -28.90
C GLY A 2 17.74 2.44 -28.30
N ALA A 3 18.46 3.58 -28.24
CA ALA A 3 17.99 4.79 -27.56
C ALA A 3 16.82 5.51 -28.28
N LYS A 4 16.67 5.33 -29.60
CA LYS A 4 15.63 6.00 -30.42
C LYS A 4 14.24 5.35 -30.33
N GLN A 5 14.14 4.13 -29.80
CA GLN A 5 12.87 3.41 -29.68
C GLN A 5 12.16 3.72 -28.36
N LEU A 6 12.91 4.11 -27.33
CA LEU A 6 12.37 4.50 -26.03
C LEU A 6 11.87 5.95 -25.99
N SER A 7 12.26 6.79 -26.96
CA SER A 7 11.79 8.18 -27.06
C SER A 7 10.32 8.33 -27.48
N PHE A 8 9.62 7.22 -27.72
CA PHE A 8 8.17 7.22 -27.97
C PHE A 8 7.35 7.05 -26.69
N LEU A 9 7.99 6.63 -25.59
CA LEU A 9 7.35 6.54 -24.28
C LEU A 9 7.45 7.92 -23.62
N GLU A 10 6.33 8.41 -23.08
CA GLU A 10 6.34 9.61 -22.25
C GLU A 10 7.21 9.37 -21.02
N GLU A 11 7.91 10.42 -20.58
CA GLU A 11 8.65 10.36 -19.32
C GLU A 11 7.68 10.03 -18.18
N VAL A 12 8.11 9.14 -17.27
CA VAL A 12 7.28 8.75 -16.13
C VAL A 12 7.04 9.98 -15.26
N ASN A 13 5.78 10.37 -15.15
CA ASN A 13 5.36 11.44 -14.26
C ASN A 13 5.33 10.92 -12.81
N GLU A 14 6.23 11.44 -11.97
CA GLU A 14 6.34 11.05 -10.56
C GLU A 14 5.02 11.23 -9.80
N LYS A 15 4.22 12.24 -10.16
CA LYS A 15 2.93 12.49 -9.52
C LYS A 15 1.92 11.39 -9.84
N ASP A 16 1.89 10.92 -11.09
CA ASP A 16 0.98 9.86 -11.49
C ASP A 16 1.38 8.53 -10.82
N VAL A 17 2.68 8.29 -10.66
CA VAL A 17 3.20 7.15 -9.88
C VAL A 17 2.77 7.27 -8.41
N GLN A 18 2.91 8.46 -7.82
CA GLN A 18 2.53 8.71 -6.43
C GLN A 18 1.04 8.42 -6.21
N ASP A 19 0.16 8.91 -7.08
CA ASP A 19 -1.28 8.70 -6.98
C ASP A 19 -1.65 7.21 -7.07
N ILE A 20 -1.00 6.46 -7.96
CA ILE A 20 -1.18 5.00 -8.07
C ILE A 20 -0.72 4.28 -6.79
N VAL A 21 0.42 4.68 -6.23
CA VAL A 21 0.94 4.09 -4.99
C VAL A 21 0.00 4.36 -3.82
N ILE A 22 -0.55 5.56 -3.70
CA ILE A 22 -1.52 5.92 -2.66
C ILE A 22 -2.78 5.05 -2.77
N GLU A 23 -3.31 4.85 -3.97
CA GLU A 23 -4.44 3.96 -4.22
C GLU A 23 -4.14 2.50 -3.81
N GLU A 24 -2.97 1.97 -4.18
CA GLU A 24 -2.57 0.62 -3.78
C GLU A 24 -2.39 0.47 -2.25
N LEU A 25 -1.87 1.50 -1.56
CA LEU A 25 -1.75 1.51 -0.09
C LEU A 25 -3.12 1.53 0.60
N LYS A 26 -4.08 2.29 0.07
CA LYS A 26 -5.47 2.28 0.58
C LYS A 26 -6.13 0.91 0.38
N ASN A 27 -5.94 0.31 -0.79
CA ASN A 27 -6.45 -1.03 -1.10
C ASN A 27 -5.79 -2.11 -0.24
N TYR A 28 -4.50 -1.98 0.04
CA TYR A 28 -3.74 -2.88 0.90
C TYR A 28 -4.36 -3.05 2.29
N ARG A 29 -4.94 -1.99 2.88
CA ARG A 29 -5.69 -2.10 4.14
C ARG A 29 -6.84 -3.11 4.04
N ALA A 30 -7.63 -3.04 2.98
CA ALA A 30 -8.73 -3.98 2.76
C ALA A 30 -8.21 -5.41 2.49
N LEU A 31 -7.10 -5.53 1.77
CA LEU A 31 -6.48 -6.82 1.49
C LEU A 31 -5.94 -7.49 2.77
N LYS A 32 -5.39 -6.74 3.74
CA LYS A 32 -4.98 -7.31 5.03
C LYS A 32 -6.16 -7.91 5.80
N VAL A 33 -7.29 -7.20 5.84
CA VAL A 33 -8.53 -7.73 6.45
C VAL A 33 -9.02 -8.96 5.69
N GLN A 34 -8.95 -8.96 4.36
CA GLN A 34 -9.30 -10.13 3.55
C GLN A 34 -8.44 -11.36 3.91
N MET A 35 -7.14 -11.16 4.14
CA MET A 35 -6.21 -12.21 4.55
C MET A 35 -6.57 -12.81 5.91
N GLU A 36 -6.92 -11.98 6.89
CA GLU A 36 -7.37 -12.41 8.20
C GLU A 36 -8.69 -13.19 8.11
N ASN A 37 -9.68 -12.64 7.40
CA ASN A 37 -10.96 -13.30 7.15
C ASN A 37 -10.79 -14.66 6.45
N LYS A 38 -9.81 -14.78 5.54
CA LYS A 38 -9.50 -16.05 4.88
C LYS A 38 -8.97 -17.07 5.88
N ARG A 39 -8.00 -16.69 6.73
CA ARG A 39 -7.45 -17.57 7.77
C ARG A 39 -8.53 -18.03 8.76
N GLU A 40 -9.41 -17.13 9.18
CA GLU A 40 -10.54 -17.46 10.08
C GLU A 40 -11.46 -18.53 9.46
N ARG A 41 -11.82 -18.37 8.18
CA ARG A 41 -12.65 -19.34 7.46
C ARG A 41 -11.96 -20.70 7.32
N GLU A 42 -10.67 -20.70 6.98
CA GLU A 42 -9.87 -21.93 6.86
C GLU A 42 -9.80 -22.68 8.20
N MET A 43 -9.56 -21.96 9.30
CA MET A 43 -9.54 -22.55 10.66
C MET A 43 -10.90 -23.11 11.08
N ALA A 44 -12.00 -22.45 10.68
CA ALA A 44 -13.35 -22.91 10.96
C ALA A 44 -13.83 -24.03 10.02
N GLY A 45 -13.05 -24.37 8.98
CA GLY A 45 -13.46 -25.32 7.93
C GLY A 45 -14.63 -24.82 7.07
N ILE A 46 -14.89 -23.51 7.06
CA ILE A 46 -15.99 -22.91 6.31
C ILE A 46 -15.49 -22.56 4.91
N VAL A 47 -16.10 -23.18 3.91
CA VAL A 47 -15.89 -22.85 2.50
C VAL A 47 -17.02 -21.93 2.04
N ASP A 48 -16.69 -20.89 1.27
CA ASP A 48 -17.65 -19.99 0.63
C ASP A 48 -18.64 -19.29 1.58
N LEU A 49 -18.15 -18.75 2.70
CA LEU A 49 -18.96 -17.93 3.62
C LEU A 49 -19.73 -16.80 2.90
N PHE A 50 -19.11 -16.23 1.86
CA PHE A 50 -19.72 -15.26 0.97
C PHE A 50 -19.47 -15.67 -0.49
N PRO A 51 -20.43 -15.45 -1.40
CA PRO A 51 -20.22 -15.67 -2.83
C PRO A 51 -19.15 -14.69 -3.35
N SER A 52 -18.17 -15.22 -4.10
CA SER A 52 -17.15 -14.41 -4.75
C SER A 52 -17.41 -14.30 -6.25
N LEU A 53 -17.32 -13.08 -6.79
CA LEU A 53 -17.44 -12.82 -8.22
C LEU A 53 -16.12 -13.10 -8.97
N ARG A 54 -14.97 -13.06 -8.27
CA ARG A 54 -13.63 -13.25 -8.86
C ARG A 54 -12.75 -14.07 -7.93
N GLN A 55 -12.08 -15.09 -8.47
CA GLN A 55 -11.05 -15.84 -7.74
C GLN A 55 -9.70 -15.12 -7.78
N ALA A 56 -9.58 -13.98 -7.08
CA ALA A 56 -8.37 -13.16 -7.01
C ALA A 56 -7.53 -13.40 -5.73
N ASP A 57 -7.91 -14.36 -4.87
CA ASP A 57 -7.31 -14.51 -3.54
C ASP A 57 -5.78 -14.68 -3.57
N LYS A 58 -5.25 -15.45 -4.54
CA LYS A 58 -3.80 -15.64 -4.70
C LYS A 58 -3.07 -14.38 -5.15
N GLU A 59 -3.69 -13.57 -6.01
CA GLU A 59 -3.13 -12.30 -6.48
C GLU A 59 -3.09 -11.30 -5.32
N ASN A 60 -4.18 -11.22 -4.57
CA ASN A 60 -4.30 -10.36 -3.39
C ASN A 60 -3.28 -10.75 -2.31
N GLU A 61 -3.10 -12.04 -2.05
CA GLU A 61 -2.04 -12.56 -1.17
C GLU A 61 -0.63 -12.13 -1.60
N LEU A 62 -0.36 -12.15 -2.90
CA LEU A 62 0.93 -11.72 -3.43
C LEU A 62 1.11 -10.21 -3.28
N LYS A 63 0.06 -9.41 -3.53
CA LYS A 63 0.08 -7.96 -3.34
C LYS A 63 0.40 -7.61 -1.88
N VAL A 64 -0.30 -8.19 -0.92
CA VAL A 64 -0.05 -7.95 0.52
C VAL A 64 1.41 -8.25 0.86
N ARG A 65 1.92 -9.43 0.48
CA ARG A 65 3.31 -9.82 0.78
C ARG A 65 4.37 -8.95 0.10
N GLN A 66 4.06 -8.37 -1.07
CA GLN A 66 4.98 -7.46 -1.75
C GLN A 66 5.01 -6.10 -1.07
N ILE A 67 3.84 -5.57 -0.70
CA ILE A 67 3.73 -4.29 0.00
C ILE A 67 4.34 -4.40 1.41
N ASP A 68 4.09 -5.49 2.15
CA ASP A 68 4.72 -5.73 3.46
C ASP A 68 6.25 -5.65 3.36
N ARG A 69 6.84 -6.34 2.37
CA ARG A 69 8.29 -6.32 2.18
C ARG A 69 8.81 -4.94 1.77
N ALA A 70 8.06 -4.18 0.99
CA ALA A 70 8.44 -2.82 0.62
C ALA A 70 8.43 -1.91 1.86
N LEU A 71 7.37 -1.95 2.67
CA LEU A 71 7.25 -1.18 3.90
C LEU A 71 8.35 -1.52 4.92
N GLU A 72 8.77 -2.78 5.00
CA GLU A 72 9.78 -3.24 5.96
C GLU A 72 11.23 -2.98 5.51
N ASN A 73 11.52 -3.10 4.21
CA ASN A 73 12.90 -3.14 3.72
C ASN A 73 13.30 -1.95 2.84
N SER A 74 12.34 -1.13 2.40
CA SER A 74 12.62 -0.01 1.47
C SER A 74 12.44 1.36 2.10
N LEU A 75 11.81 1.44 3.27
CA LEU A 75 11.57 2.69 4.00
C LEU A 75 12.38 2.72 5.28
N ASP A 76 12.85 3.90 5.66
CA ASP A 76 13.34 4.10 7.02
C ASP A 76 12.19 4.11 8.04
N VAL A 77 12.54 4.10 9.33
CA VAL A 77 11.55 4.03 10.42
C VAL A 77 10.58 5.21 10.38
N THR A 78 11.05 6.41 10.04
CA THR A 78 10.23 7.62 10.01
C THR A 78 9.32 7.65 8.78
N GLU A 79 9.86 7.35 7.60
CA GLU A 79 9.11 7.21 6.35
C GLU A 79 8.00 6.17 6.48
N ARG A 80 8.31 5.02 7.09
CA ARG A 80 7.33 3.98 7.36
C ARG A 80 6.19 4.47 8.25
N ILE A 81 6.49 5.16 9.35
CA ILE A 81 5.45 5.69 10.26
C ILE A 81 4.55 6.69 9.52
N ILE A 82 5.13 7.56 8.68
CA ILE A 82 4.37 8.53 7.90
C ILE A 82 3.44 7.81 6.92
N VAL A 83 3.94 6.82 6.18
CA VAL A 83 3.14 6.04 5.23
C VAL A 83 2.01 5.30 5.94
N GLU A 84 2.31 4.67 7.08
CA GLU A 84 1.32 3.96 7.89
C GLU A 84 0.22 4.90 8.38
N GLN A 85 0.57 6.01 9.01
CA GLN A 85 -0.39 6.98 9.56
C GLN A 85 -1.22 7.70 8.50
N LYS A 86 -0.63 7.97 7.33
CA LYS A 86 -1.28 8.77 6.29
C LYS A 86 -2.17 7.96 5.36
N TYR A 87 -1.79 6.71 5.06
CA TYR A 87 -2.43 5.94 3.99
C TYR A 87 -2.97 4.57 4.40
N ILE A 88 -2.49 3.99 5.50
CA ILE A 88 -2.85 2.62 5.91
C ILE A 88 -3.79 2.63 7.11
N ASP A 89 -3.56 3.53 8.09
CA ASP A 89 -4.38 3.63 9.29
C ASP A 89 -5.82 4.02 8.97
N SER A 90 -6.75 3.58 9.82
CA SER A 90 -8.17 3.91 9.67
C SER A 90 -8.49 5.37 10.02
N LYS A 91 -7.56 6.09 10.64
CA LYS A 91 -7.72 7.47 11.08
C LYS A 91 -7.11 8.38 10.03
N GLU A 92 -7.92 9.28 9.46
CA GLU A 92 -7.40 10.35 8.62
C GLU A 92 -6.75 11.41 9.50
N LEU A 93 -5.43 11.34 9.62
CA LEU A 93 -4.64 12.34 10.33
C LEU A 93 -4.20 13.43 9.36
N THR A 94 -4.21 14.68 9.82
CA THR A 94 -3.66 15.78 9.03
C THR A 94 -2.14 15.71 9.02
N ASP A 95 -1.52 16.09 7.91
CA ASP A 95 -0.06 16.17 7.77
C ASP A 95 0.57 16.97 8.94
N MET A 96 -0.08 18.06 9.37
CA MET A 96 0.38 18.87 10.50
C MET A 96 0.42 18.08 11.81
N TYR A 97 -0.58 17.25 12.06
CA TYR A 97 -0.62 16.40 13.25
C TYR A 97 0.51 15.36 13.21
N ILE A 98 0.69 14.68 12.07
CA ILE A 98 1.76 13.69 11.86
C ILE A 98 3.13 14.32 12.11
N TYR A 99 3.40 15.50 11.53
CA TYR A 99 4.69 16.19 11.73
C TYR A 99 4.90 16.63 13.17
N THR A 100 3.85 17.09 13.85
CA THR A 100 3.93 17.53 15.25
C THR A 100 4.24 16.36 16.18
N GLU A 101 3.56 15.22 16.00
CA GLU A 101 3.80 13.99 16.76
C GLU A 101 5.21 13.45 16.53
N LEU A 102 5.72 13.52 15.30
CA LEU A 102 7.07 13.05 14.95
C LEU A 102 8.18 14.06 15.28
N GLY A 103 7.84 15.27 15.76
CA GLY A 103 8.82 16.33 16.05
C GLY A 103 9.53 16.87 14.80
N LEU A 104 8.92 16.73 13.62
CA LEU A 104 9.48 17.11 12.33
C LEU A 104 9.04 18.52 11.92
N LYS A 105 9.90 19.26 11.23
CA LYS A 105 9.51 20.52 10.58
C LYS A 105 8.97 20.24 9.18
N LYS A 106 7.98 21.04 8.77
CA LYS A 106 7.42 20.99 7.42
C LYS A 106 8.53 21.21 6.38
N GLY A 107 8.79 20.19 5.55
CA GLY A 107 9.82 20.20 4.51
C GLY A 107 11.08 19.39 4.83
N GLU A 108 11.16 18.71 5.97
CA GLU A 108 12.28 17.81 6.30
C GLU A 108 12.13 16.41 5.69
N ILE A 109 10.96 16.04 5.13
CA ILE A 109 10.72 14.74 4.50
C ILE A 109 9.77 14.92 3.29
N LEU A 110 10.08 14.17 2.22
CA LEU A 110 9.37 13.94 0.93
C LEU A 110 8.35 15.00 0.49
#